data_AF-A0A7Y4RNS6-F1
#
_entry.id   AF-A0A7Y4RNS6-F1
#
_cell.length_a   1.000
_cell.length_b   1.000
_cell.length_c   1.000
_cell.angle_alpha   90.00
_cell.angle_beta   90.00
_cell.angle_gamma   90.00
#
_symmetry.space_group_name_H-M   'P 1'
#
loop_
_entity.id
_entity.type
_entity.pdbx_description
1 polymer ?
#
loop_
_entity_poly.entity_id
_entity_poly.type
_entity_poly.pdbx_seq_one_letter_code
_entity_poly.pdbx_strand_id
1 'polypeptide(L)'
;MRRLALCAVLLAGCGGGPTPPPSTPGDLLVTYSPGNFEAGALLLTITGGKVDNVSAVGAQQVTFTGTVPGTIRVLVIGAIVSGDLIRIRVPDLSLSADYQVRIDQVADKNTFSLIDPAGYATAVHR
;
A
#
# COMPACT_ATOMS: atom_id res chain seq x y z
N MET A 1 25.26 -60.37 -36.94
CA MET A 1 25.46 -58.96 -37.31
C MET A 1 24.16 -58.18 -37.10
N ARG A 2 24.04 -57.38 -36.04
CA ARG A 2 23.06 -56.29 -35.94
C ARG A 2 23.58 -55.28 -34.93
N ARG A 3 23.55 -54.01 -35.33
CA ARG A 3 24.48 -52.93 -34.98
C ARG A 3 24.22 -52.34 -33.58
N LEU A 4 25.30 -52.00 -32.86
CA LEU A 4 25.32 -50.99 -31.79
C LEU A 4 24.97 -49.60 -32.36
N ALA A 5 24.19 -48.81 -31.62
CA ALA A 5 24.17 -47.34 -31.65
C ALA A 5 23.53 -46.85 -30.33
N LEU A 6 24.30 -46.45 -29.33
CA LEU A 6 24.95 -45.14 -29.08
C LEU A 6 23.99 -44.13 -28.43
N CYS A 7 24.33 -43.77 -27.18
CA CYS A 7 23.70 -42.78 -26.31
C CYS A 7 23.57 -41.39 -26.94
N ALA A 8 22.50 -40.66 -26.57
CA ALA A 8 22.56 -39.21 -26.43
C ALA A 8 21.57 -38.75 -25.34
N VAL A 9 22.13 -38.54 -24.15
CA VAL A 9 21.51 -37.81 -23.04
C VAL A 9 21.39 -36.35 -23.46
N LEU A 10 20.19 -35.81 -23.53
CA LEU A 10 19.94 -34.37 -23.65
C LEU A 10 19.26 -33.89 -22.36
N LEU A 11 20.07 -33.67 -21.32
CA LEU A 11 19.74 -32.69 -20.29
C LEU A 11 20.00 -31.30 -20.89
N ALA A 12 18.94 -30.64 -21.36
CA ALA A 12 18.92 -29.19 -21.56
C ALA A 12 17.86 -28.67 -20.57
N GLY A 13 18.23 -28.13 -19.42
CA GLY A 13 18.96 -26.88 -19.30
C GLY A 13 17.98 -25.87 -18.72
N CYS A 14 17.63 -26.03 -17.43
CA CYS A 14 16.90 -24.99 -16.70
C CYS A 14 17.77 -23.74 -16.70
N GLY A 15 17.40 -22.77 -17.52
CA GLY A 15 18.09 -21.49 -17.61
C GLY A 15 18.15 -20.85 -16.23
N GLY A 16 19.36 -20.81 -15.66
CA GLY A 16 19.68 -19.95 -14.54
C GLY A 16 19.69 -18.50 -15.01
N GLY A 17 18.50 -17.97 -15.28
CA GLY A 17 18.31 -16.53 -15.30
C GLY A 17 18.59 -15.99 -13.89
N PRO A 18 19.07 -14.74 -13.77
CA PRO A 18 19.28 -14.14 -12.47
C PRO A 18 17.98 -14.22 -11.66
N THR A 19 18.02 -14.90 -10.51
CA THR A 19 16.92 -14.92 -9.56
C THR A 19 16.66 -13.47 -9.14
N PRO A 20 15.40 -12.96 -9.25
CA PRO A 20 15.08 -11.65 -8.72
C PRO A 20 15.51 -11.56 -7.26
N PRO A 21 16.03 -10.41 -6.80
CA PRO A 21 16.34 -10.23 -5.40
C PRO A 21 15.10 -10.56 -4.55
N PRO A 22 15.28 -11.18 -3.38
CA PRO A 22 14.15 -11.55 -2.54
C PRO A 22 13.41 -10.29 -2.08
N SER A 23 12.09 -10.29 -2.26
CA SER A 23 11.21 -9.24 -1.72
C SER A 23 11.29 -9.22 -0.20
N THR A 24 11.33 -8.02 0.41
CA THR A 24 11.39 -7.87 1.87
C THR A 24 10.08 -7.30 2.41
N PRO A 25 9.15 -8.12 2.92
CA PRO A 25 7.87 -7.62 3.43
C PRO A 25 8.06 -6.69 4.63
N GLY A 26 7.17 -5.71 4.76
CA GLY A 26 7.26 -4.74 5.85
C GLY A 26 6.13 -3.76 5.88
N ASP A 27 6.25 -2.80 6.81
CA ASP A 27 5.20 -1.82 7.08
C ASP A 27 5.63 -0.44 6.57
N LEU A 28 4.70 0.26 5.92
CA LEU A 28 4.79 1.69 5.64
C LEU A 28 3.77 2.41 6.53
N LEU A 29 4.10 3.62 6.93
CA LEU A 29 3.25 4.50 7.71
C LEU A 29 2.75 5.63 6.83
N VAL A 30 1.48 5.98 7.01
CA VAL A 30 0.89 7.18 6.42
C VAL A 30 0.70 8.20 7.52
N THR A 31 1.40 9.32 7.41
CA THR A 31 1.21 10.48 8.26
C THR A 31 0.08 11.35 7.75
N TYR A 32 -0.58 12.04 8.67
CA TYR A 32 -1.61 13.03 8.41
C TYR A 32 -1.23 14.35 9.07
N SER A 33 -1.41 15.45 8.34
CA SER A 33 -1.31 16.82 8.83
C SER A 33 -2.68 17.50 8.68
N PRO A 34 -3.26 18.00 9.78
CA PRO A 34 -4.60 18.58 9.78
C PRO A 34 -4.64 19.91 9.04
N GLY A 35 -5.79 20.18 8.41
CA GLY A 35 -6.14 21.48 7.84
C GLY A 35 -6.88 22.37 8.86
N ASN A 36 -7.70 23.27 8.34
CA ASN A 36 -8.38 24.30 9.14
C ASN A 36 -9.50 23.76 10.06
N PHE A 37 -10.04 22.56 9.78
CA PHE A 37 -11.12 21.95 10.54
C PHE A 37 -10.71 20.54 11.01
N GLU A 38 -11.33 20.08 12.10
CA GLU A 38 -11.10 18.72 12.58
C GLU A 38 -11.82 17.70 11.69
N ALA A 39 -11.06 16.76 11.14
CA ALA A 39 -11.61 15.66 10.36
C ALA A 39 -12.21 14.57 11.28
N GLY A 40 -13.42 14.11 10.97
CA GLY A 40 -14.03 12.91 11.56
C GLY A 40 -13.90 11.67 10.67
N ALA A 41 -13.74 11.88 9.36
CA ALA A 41 -13.46 10.81 8.42
C ALA A 41 -12.60 11.31 7.26
N LEU A 42 -11.79 10.39 6.71
CA LEU A 42 -10.97 10.60 5.53
C LEU A 42 -11.21 9.45 4.55
N LEU A 43 -11.41 9.79 3.28
CA LEU A 43 -11.25 8.84 2.17
C LEU A 43 -9.90 9.11 1.53
N LEU A 44 -9.06 8.09 1.47
CA LEU A 44 -7.71 8.15 0.91
C LEU A 44 -7.61 7.20 -0.30
N THR A 45 -6.81 7.59 -1.28
CA THR A 45 -6.31 6.69 -2.32
C THR A 45 -4.82 6.47 -2.10
N ILE A 46 -4.41 5.20 -2.07
CA ILE A 46 -2.99 4.82 -2.04
C ILE A 46 -2.67 4.08 -3.33
N THR A 47 -1.58 4.50 -3.97
CA THR A 47 -1.04 3.91 -5.19
C THR A 47 0.40 3.49 -4.97
N GLY A 48 0.92 2.55 -5.78
CA GLY A 48 2.36 2.23 -5.81
C GLY A 48 2.66 0.73 -5.83
N GLY A 49 1.69 -0.11 -5.47
CA GLY A 49 1.91 -1.56 -5.48
C GLY A 49 0.85 -2.34 -4.71
N LYS A 50 1.13 -3.62 -4.53
CA LYS A 50 0.26 -4.53 -3.77
C LYS A 50 0.31 -4.15 -2.28
N VAL A 51 -0.87 -3.99 -1.69
CA VAL A 51 -1.05 -3.86 -0.24
C VAL A 51 -1.65 -5.14 0.29
N ASP A 52 -0.99 -5.75 1.27
CA ASP A 52 -1.46 -6.99 1.92
C ASP A 52 -2.47 -6.70 3.04
N ASN A 53 -2.28 -5.58 3.77
CA ASN A 53 -3.16 -5.18 4.86
C ASN A 53 -3.09 -3.67 5.12
N VAL A 54 -4.16 -3.11 5.68
CA VAL A 54 -4.19 -1.75 6.24
C VAL A 54 -4.78 -1.79 7.64
N SER A 55 -4.14 -1.13 8.60
CA SER A 55 -4.62 -1.02 9.98
C SER A 55 -4.47 0.41 10.50
N ALA A 56 -5.32 0.80 11.46
CA ALA A 56 -5.12 2.06 12.19
C ALA A 56 -3.86 1.99 13.06
N VAL A 57 -3.21 3.14 13.26
CA VAL A 57 -2.14 3.28 14.27
C VAL A 57 -2.74 3.59 15.65
N GLY A 58 -3.84 4.35 15.69
CA GLY A 58 -4.58 4.68 16.90
C GLY A 58 -5.91 3.93 17.01
N ALA A 59 -6.88 4.57 17.68
CA ALA A 59 -8.21 4.02 17.91
C ALA A 59 -9.20 4.24 16.75
N GLN A 60 -8.73 4.71 15.59
CA GLN A 60 -9.56 4.93 14.42
C GLN A 60 -10.06 3.59 13.86
N GLN A 61 -11.23 3.62 13.23
CA GLN A 61 -11.71 2.51 12.42
C GLN A 61 -11.18 2.67 11.00
N VAL A 62 -10.69 1.58 10.42
CA VAL A 62 -10.12 1.57 9.08
C VAL A 62 -10.72 0.42 8.28
N THR A 63 -11.15 0.71 7.07
CA THR A 63 -11.47 -0.30 6.06
C THR A 63 -10.83 0.08 4.74
N PHE A 64 -10.52 -0.91 3.92
CA PHE A 64 -9.88 -0.68 2.62
C PHE A 64 -10.39 -1.65 1.57
N THR A 65 -10.29 -1.23 0.31
CA THR A 65 -10.63 -2.06 -0.84
C THR A 65 -9.68 -1.80 -2.00
N GLY A 66 -9.30 -2.86 -2.71
CA GLY A 66 -8.59 -2.76 -3.98
C GLY A 66 -9.57 -2.43 -5.09
N THR A 67 -9.36 -1.31 -5.78
CA THR A 67 -10.24 -0.89 -6.88
C THR A 67 -9.71 -1.36 -8.23
N VAL A 68 -8.39 -1.28 -8.40
CA VAL A 68 -7.62 -1.78 -9.55
C VAL A 68 -6.24 -2.24 -9.05
N PRO A 69 -5.49 -3.07 -9.80
CA PRO A 69 -4.15 -3.49 -9.40
C PRO A 69 -3.24 -2.30 -9.04
N GLY A 70 -2.59 -2.39 -7.88
CA GLY A 70 -1.68 -1.33 -7.40
C GLY A 70 -2.35 -0.09 -6.82
N THR A 71 -3.69 -0.05 -6.74
CA THR A 71 -4.44 1.08 -6.17
C THR A 71 -5.50 0.59 -5.18
N ILE A 72 -5.44 1.12 -3.95
CA ILE A 72 -6.44 0.87 -2.92
C ILE A 72 -7.11 2.17 -2.48
N ARG A 73 -8.37 2.05 -2.06
CA ARG A 73 -9.08 3.11 -1.33
C ARG A 73 -9.16 2.72 0.13
N VAL A 74 -8.93 3.68 1.01
CA VAL A 74 -8.96 3.51 2.46
C VAL A 74 -9.91 4.52 3.06
N LEU A 75 -10.85 4.05 3.87
CA LEU A 75 -11.72 4.88 4.68
C LEU A 75 -11.22 4.82 6.13
N VAL A 76 -10.93 5.98 6.71
CA VAL A 76 -10.54 6.14 8.10
C VAL A 76 -11.63 6.95 8.81
N ILE A 77 -12.14 6.46 9.94
CA ILE A 77 -13.19 7.14 10.72
C ILE A 77 -12.78 7.19 12.20
N GLY A 78 -13.02 8.33 12.85
CA GLY A 78 -12.84 8.50 14.29
C GLY A 78 -12.10 9.77 14.65
N ALA A 79 -11.41 9.75 15.80
CA ALA A 79 -10.57 10.87 16.23
C ALA A 79 -9.28 10.92 15.38
N ILE A 80 -9.28 11.76 14.36
CA ILE A 80 -8.15 11.92 13.43
C ILE A 80 -7.33 13.12 13.90
N VAL A 81 -6.07 12.85 14.28
CA VAL A 81 -5.12 13.83 14.81
C VAL A 81 -3.84 13.81 13.97
N SER A 82 -3.02 14.86 14.10
CA SER A 82 -1.73 14.95 13.42
C SER A 82 -0.81 13.78 13.79
N GLY A 83 -0.06 13.25 12.82
CA GLY A 83 0.90 12.16 13.00
C GLY A 83 0.53 10.91 12.22
N ASP A 84 1.08 9.76 12.64
CA ASP A 84 0.83 8.47 11.98
C ASP A 84 -0.64 8.08 12.11
N LEU A 85 -1.30 7.89 10.97
CA LEU A 85 -2.73 7.65 10.87
C LEU A 85 -3.02 6.16 10.64
N ILE A 86 -2.41 5.60 9.61
CA ILE A 86 -2.55 4.19 9.23
C ILE A 86 -1.20 3.56 8.95
N ARG A 87 -1.17 2.24 9.12
CA ARG A 87 -0.07 1.37 8.74
C ARG A 87 -0.51 0.50 7.57
N ILE A 88 0.37 0.37 6.58
CA ILE A 88 0.16 -0.40 5.36
C ILE A 88 1.20 -1.52 5.32
N ARG A 89 0.75 -2.77 5.26
CA ARG A 89 1.62 -3.93 5.04
C ARG A 89 1.86 -4.12 3.55
N VAL A 90 3.11 -4.15 3.13
CA VAL A 90 3.52 -4.37 1.74
C VAL A 90 4.42 -5.60 1.61
N PRO A 91 4.38 -6.30 0.47
CA PRO A 91 5.18 -7.51 0.26
C PRO A 91 6.67 -7.21 0.02
N ASP A 92 7.01 -5.97 -0.37
CA ASP A 92 8.39 -5.55 -0.58
C ASP A 92 8.61 -4.07 -0.24
N LEU A 93 9.39 -3.82 0.81
CA LEU A 93 9.79 -2.48 1.23
C LEU A 93 10.79 -1.85 0.26
N SER A 94 11.49 -2.62 -0.56
CA SER A 94 12.43 -2.06 -1.55
C SER A 94 11.74 -1.06 -2.50
N LEU A 95 10.43 -1.25 -2.72
CA LEU A 95 9.56 -0.42 -3.55
C LEU A 95 8.86 0.71 -2.77
N SER A 96 9.25 1.01 -1.53
CA SER A 96 8.54 1.99 -0.69
C SER A 96 8.45 3.39 -1.31
N ALA A 97 9.42 3.77 -2.15
CA ALA A 97 9.43 5.07 -2.83
C ALA A 97 8.34 5.21 -3.89
N ASP A 98 7.78 4.09 -4.36
CA ASP A 98 6.70 4.08 -5.37
C ASP A 98 5.34 4.33 -4.73
N TYR A 99 5.23 4.20 -3.40
CA TYR A 99 3.97 4.39 -2.69
C TYR A 99 3.67 5.87 -2.48
N GLN A 100 2.46 6.25 -2.90
CA GLN A 100 1.92 7.59 -2.76
C GLN A 100 0.53 7.52 -2.12
N VAL A 101 0.16 8.59 -1.43
CA VAL A 101 -1.14 8.73 -0.79
C VAL A 101 -1.74 10.08 -1.13
N ARG A 102 -3.04 10.09 -1.42
CA ARG A 102 -3.80 11.30 -1.68
C ARG A 102 -5.11 11.26 -0.90
N ILE A 103 -5.47 12.40 -0.32
CA ILE A 103 -6.80 12.60 0.28
C ILE A 103 -7.80 12.85 -0.84
N ASP A 104 -8.84 12.01 -0.93
CA ASP A 104 -9.97 12.18 -1.84
C ASP A 104 -11.07 13.04 -1.21
N GLN A 105 -11.39 12.78 0.05
CA GLN A 105 -12.48 13.43 0.76
C GLN A 105 -12.12 13.59 2.24
N VAL A 106 -12.57 14.71 2.82
CA VAL A 106 -12.53 14.99 4.24
C VAL A 106 -13.95 15.25 4.72
N ALA A 107 -14.34 14.69 5.86
CA ALA A 107 -15.61 14.97 6.50
C ALA A 107 -15.38 15.64 7.86
N ASP A 108 -16.18 16.67 8.16
CA ASP A 108 -16.15 17.36 9.46
C ASP A 108 -16.45 16.39 10.62
N LYS A 109 -15.73 16.54 11.74
CA LYS A 109 -15.86 15.66 12.89
C LYS A 109 -17.23 15.64 13.55
N ASN A 110 -17.93 16.77 13.54
CA ASN A 110 -19.18 16.92 14.28
C ASN A 110 -20.40 16.72 13.38
N THR A 111 -20.32 17.15 12.12
CA THR A 111 -21.44 17.20 11.19
C THR A 111 -21.33 16.20 10.05
N PHE A 112 -20.15 15.62 9.81
CA PHE A 112 -19.84 14.79 8.64
C PHE A 112 -20.09 15.48 7.29
N SER A 113 -20.23 16.80 7.29
CA SER A 113 -20.29 17.58 6.04
C SER A 113 -18.96 17.45 5.31
N LEU A 114 -19.01 17.36 3.98
CA LEU A 114 -17.79 17.32 3.17
C LEU A 114 -17.05 18.66 3.27
N ILE A 115 -15.75 18.58 3.51
CA ILE A 115 -14.81 19.69 3.54
C ILE A 115 -13.92 19.60 2.31
N ASP A 116 -13.51 20.75 1.77
CA ASP A 116 -12.45 20.82 0.77
C ASP A 116 -11.17 20.16 1.31
N PRO A 117 -10.63 19.11 0.64
CA PRO A 117 -9.36 18.51 1.04
C PRO A 117 -8.16 19.46 0.92
N ALA A 118 -8.29 20.59 0.23
CA ALA A 118 -7.25 21.61 0.17
C ALA A 118 -6.89 22.11 1.58
N GLY A 119 -5.61 21.96 1.94
CA GLY A 119 -5.08 22.33 3.27
C GLY A 119 -4.86 21.15 4.22
N TYR A 120 -5.31 19.95 3.86
CA TYR A 120 -4.94 18.72 4.53
C TYR A 120 -3.80 18.04 3.77
N ALA A 121 -2.90 17.37 4.48
CA ALA A 121 -1.78 16.68 3.84
C ALA A 121 -1.56 15.27 4.41
N THR A 122 -1.04 14.40 3.56
CA THR A 122 -0.63 13.05 3.90
C THR A 122 0.70 12.72 3.26
N ALA A 123 1.52 11.91 3.91
CA ALA A 123 2.77 11.40 3.33
C ALA A 123 3.00 9.94 3.72
N VAL A 124 3.71 9.20 2.88
CA VAL A 124 4.12 7.82 3.16
C VAL A 124 5.57 7.82 3.62
N HIS A 125 5.90 7.06 4.67
CA HIS A 125 7.27 6.77 5.07
C HIS A 125 7.41 5.34 5.61
N ARG A 126 8.63 4.93 5.91
CA ARG A 126 8.94 3.68 6.61
C ARG A 126 8.95 3.88 8.13
#